data_AF-A0A663MME0-F1
#
_entry.id   AF-A0A663MME0-F1
#
_cell.length_a   1.000
_cell.length_b   1.000
_cell.length_c   1.000
_cell.angle_alpha   90.00
_cell.angle_beta   90.00
_cell.angle_gamma   90.00
#
_symmetry.space_group_name_H-M   'P 1'
#
loop_
_entity.id
_entity.type
_entity.pdbx_description
1 polymer ?
#
loop_
_entity_poly.entity_id
_entity_poly.type
_entity_poly.pdbx_seq_one_letter_code
_entity_poly.pdbx_strand_id
1 'polypeptide(L)'
;MIQHSLEQWFGKSRGEIPIIPSPQFQAHVTGASEKDIVYSGLAYTMEQSAKQIMTVAARYNLGLDQRTAAYLCALEKVFTVYNEAGFTY
;
A
#
# COMPACT_ATOMS: atom_id res chain seq x y z
N MET A 1 -0.85 -0.85 -25.39
CA MET A 1 -1.54 -2.13 -25.69
C MET A 1 -3.03 -2.17 -25.29
N ILE A 2 -3.65 -1.06 -24.88
CA ILE A 2 -5.10 -1.02 -24.56
C ILE A 2 -5.90 -0.38 -25.72
N GLN A 3 -5.40 0.73 -26.27
CA GLN A 3 -5.99 1.43 -27.41
C GLN A 3 -6.18 0.48 -28.63
N HIS A 4 -5.11 -0.21 -29.02
CA HIS A 4 -5.16 -1.15 -30.15
C HIS A 4 -6.15 -2.31 -29.94
N SER A 5 -6.32 -2.79 -28.70
CA SER A 5 -7.27 -3.87 -28.38
C SER A 5 -8.72 -3.38 -28.48
N LEU A 6 -9.00 -2.15 -28.06
CA LEU A 6 -10.32 -1.53 -28.20
C LEU A 6 -10.65 -1.21 -29.65
N GLU A 7 -9.69 -0.68 -30.42
CA GLU A 7 -9.86 -0.38 -31.84
C GLU A 7 -10.10 -1.65 -32.68
N GLN A 8 -9.46 -2.76 -32.34
CA GLN A 8 -9.74 -4.07 -32.95
C GLN A 8 -11.14 -4.59 -32.60
N TRP A 9 -11.58 -4.42 -31.35
CA TRP A 9 -12.87 -4.95 -30.87
C TRP A 9 -14.08 -4.14 -31.34
N PHE A 10 -13.99 -2.81 -31.36
CA PHE A 10 -15.10 -1.93 -31.79
C PHE A 10 -15.24 -1.80 -33.31
N GLY A 11 -14.25 -2.27 -34.08
CA GLY A 11 -14.23 -2.18 -35.53
C GLY A 11 -14.08 -0.75 -36.05
N LYS A 12 -13.71 -0.61 -37.34
CA LYS A 12 -13.45 0.67 -38.02
C LYS A 12 -14.63 1.65 -38.06
N SER A 13 -15.82 1.21 -37.64
CA SER A 13 -17.08 1.97 -37.70
C SER A 13 -17.18 3.11 -36.67
N ARG A 14 -16.36 3.09 -35.60
CA ARG A 14 -16.47 4.06 -34.49
C ARG A 14 -15.33 5.09 -34.39
N GLY A 15 -14.36 5.08 -35.30
CA GLY A 15 -13.23 6.02 -35.31
C GLY A 15 -12.11 5.63 -34.33
N GLU A 16 -11.03 6.44 -34.30
CA GLU A 16 -9.88 6.26 -33.41
C GLU A 16 -10.30 6.50 -31.94
N ILE A 17 -9.87 5.63 -31.03
CA ILE A 17 -10.18 5.73 -29.59
C ILE A 17 -8.87 6.07 -28.85
N PRO A 18 -8.46 7.35 -28.80
CA PRO A 18 -7.18 7.73 -28.21
C PRO A 18 -7.21 7.52 -26.69
N ILE A 19 -6.30 6.68 -26.19
CA ILE A 19 -6.08 6.53 -24.75
C ILE A 19 -4.95 7.47 -24.35
N ILE A 20 -5.35 8.62 -23.83
CA ILE A 20 -4.43 9.67 -23.41
C ILE A 20 -4.29 9.59 -21.87
N PRO A 21 -3.06 9.67 -21.33
CA PRO A 21 -2.84 9.85 -19.90
C PRO A 21 -3.70 10.99 -19.32
N SER A 22 -4.29 10.76 -18.15
CA SER A 22 -4.81 11.89 -17.37
C SER A 22 -3.64 12.78 -16.93
N PRO A 23 -3.86 14.08 -16.63
CA PRO A 23 -2.79 14.96 -16.16
C PRO A 23 -2.05 14.42 -14.92
N GLN A 24 -2.77 13.74 -14.02
CA GLN A 24 -2.19 13.08 -12.84
C GLN A 24 -1.28 11.90 -13.26
N PHE A 25 -1.74 11.07 -14.21
CA PHE A 25 -0.95 9.96 -14.71
C PHE A 25 0.26 10.43 -15.52
N GLN A 26 0.13 11.53 -16.27
CA GLN A 26 1.22 12.16 -17.01
C GLN A 26 2.34 12.64 -16.07
N ALA A 27 1.98 13.20 -14.91
CA ALA A 27 2.93 13.63 -13.88
C ALA A 27 3.69 12.46 -13.21
N HIS A 28 3.10 11.27 -13.17
CA HIS A 28 3.74 10.06 -12.61
C HIS A 28 4.34 9.12 -13.66
N VAL A 29 4.15 9.42 -14.96
CA VAL A 29 4.60 8.60 -16.08
C VAL A 29 6.13 8.54 -16.18
N THR A 30 6.82 9.58 -15.71
CA THR A 30 8.28 9.68 -15.70
C THR A 30 8.94 8.89 -14.56
N GLY A 31 8.15 8.15 -13.78
CA GLY A 31 8.60 7.47 -12.56
C GLY A 31 8.44 8.34 -11.31
N ALA A 32 8.52 7.71 -10.14
CA ALA A 32 8.39 8.40 -8.86
C ALA A 32 9.66 9.18 -8.53
N SER A 33 9.52 10.48 -8.25
CA SER A 33 10.60 11.28 -7.65
C SER A 33 10.89 10.82 -6.22
N GLU A 34 12.07 11.16 -5.66
CA GLU A 34 12.36 10.97 -4.23
C GLU A 34 11.24 11.56 -3.35
N LYS A 35 10.75 12.74 -3.69
CA LYS A 35 9.61 13.37 -3.01
C LYS A 35 8.39 12.45 -3.02
N ASP A 36 8.05 11.91 -4.18
CA ASP A 36 6.87 11.03 -4.33
C ASP A 36 7.06 9.73 -3.54
N ILE A 37 8.26 9.18 -3.51
CA ILE A 37 8.60 7.98 -2.73
C ILE A 37 8.47 8.25 -1.24
N VAL A 38 8.99 9.38 -0.74
CA VAL A 38 8.91 9.74 0.68
C VAL A 38 7.45 9.93 1.10
N TYR A 39 6.66 10.68 0.32
CA TYR A 39 5.24 10.90 0.63
C TYR A 39 4.44 9.59 0.59
N SER A 40 4.58 8.80 -0.48
CA SER A 40 3.84 7.54 -0.63
C SER A 40 4.29 6.48 0.36
N GLY A 41 5.59 6.36 0.63
CA GLY A 41 6.16 5.42 1.60
C GLY A 41 5.73 5.74 3.04
N LEU A 42 5.72 7.02 3.42
CA LEU A 42 5.24 7.45 4.73
C LEU A 42 3.74 7.18 4.87
N ALA A 43 2.93 7.59 3.88
CA ALA A 43 1.48 7.37 3.90
C ALA A 43 1.15 5.87 4.00
N TYR A 44 1.80 5.05 3.18
CA TYR A 44 1.64 3.60 3.20
C TYR A 44 2.01 2.99 4.55
N THR A 45 3.18 3.35 5.11
CA THR A 45 3.66 2.78 6.38
C THR A 45 2.75 3.18 7.55
N MET A 46 2.28 4.42 7.57
CA MET A 46 1.37 4.91 8.61
C MET A 46 0.00 4.24 8.52
N GLU A 47 -0.58 4.14 7.33
CA GLU A 47 -1.86 3.45 7.11
C GLU A 47 -1.77 1.99 7.53
N GLN A 48 -0.71 1.30 7.11
CA GLN A 48 -0.51 -0.11 7.43
C GLN A 48 -0.31 -0.33 8.93
N SER A 49 0.48 0.54 9.58
CA SER A 49 0.70 0.48 11.04
C SER A 49 -0.60 0.74 11.80
N ALA A 50 -1.40 1.73 11.39
CA ALA A 50 -2.69 2.01 12.00
C ALA A 50 -3.65 0.81 11.90
N LYS A 51 -3.75 0.18 10.71
CA LYS A 51 -4.56 -1.03 10.50
C LYS A 51 -4.12 -2.18 11.41
N GLN A 52 -2.82 -2.38 11.60
CA GLN A 52 -2.29 -3.40 12.51
C GLN A 52 -2.70 -3.13 13.96
N ILE A 53 -2.53 -1.90 14.44
CA ILE A 53 -2.91 -1.52 15.82
C ILE A 53 -4.41 -1.69 16.02
N MET A 54 -5.25 -1.24 15.09
CA MET A 54 -6.71 -1.42 15.16
C MET A 54 -7.11 -2.90 15.19
N THR A 55 -6.43 -3.74 14.40
CA THR A 55 -6.67 -5.19 14.38
C THR A 55 -6.31 -5.83 15.72
N VAL A 56 -5.17 -5.46 16.31
CA VAL A 56 -4.74 -5.94 17.63
C VAL A 56 -5.70 -5.44 18.72
N ALA A 57 -6.10 -4.18 18.68
CA ALA A 57 -7.07 -3.61 19.61
C ALA A 57 -8.41 -4.37 19.58
N ALA A 58 -8.89 -4.72 18.38
CA ALA A 58 -10.08 -5.55 18.22
C ALA A 58 -9.87 -6.99 18.72
N ARG A 59 -8.74 -7.63 18.40
CA ARG A 59 -8.40 -9.01 18.79
C ARG A 59 -8.40 -9.19 20.31
N TYR A 60 -7.83 -8.23 21.04
CA TYR A 60 -7.72 -8.27 22.50
C TYR A 60 -8.82 -7.47 23.21
N ASN A 61 -9.84 -7.00 22.48
CA ASN A 61 -10.96 -6.21 23.00
C ASN A 61 -10.54 -4.99 23.84
N LEU A 62 -9.50 -4.29 23.39
CA LEU A 62 -8.89 -3.14 24.08
C LEU A 62 -9.68 -1.83 23.88
N GLY A 63 -10.68 -1.82 23.01
CA GLY A 63 -11.47 -0.64 22.70
C GLY A 63 -10.60 0.52 22.19
N LEU A 64 -10.55 1.61 22.97
CA LEU A 64 -9.79 2.82 22.63
C LEU A 64 -8.35 2.82 23.17
N ASP A 65 -7.91 1.76 23.86
CA ASP A 65 -6.53 1.66 24.34
C ASP A 65 -5.58 1.23 23.21
N GLN A 66 -5.33 2.17 22.30
CA GLN A 66 -4.41 1.99 21.18
C GLN A 66 -2.95 1.90 21.63
N ARG A 67 -2.62 2.40 22.83
CA ARG A 67 -1.25 2.33 23.36
C ARG A 67 -0.89 0.89 23.67
N THR A 68 -1.74 0.17 24.41
CA THR A 68 -1.52 -1.25 24.70
C THR A 68 -1.50 -2.08 23.42
N ALA A 69 -2.39 -1.80 22.47
CA ALA A 69 -2.41 -2.47 21.16
C ALA A 69 -1.11 -2.26 20.36
N ALA A 70 -0.55 -1.04 20.38
CA ALA A 70 0.71 -0.73 19.72
C ALA A 70 1.90 -1.49 20.36
N TYR A 71 1.95 -1.55 21.69
CA TYR A 71 2.97 -2.35 22.39
C TYR A 71 2.86 -3.84 22.07
N LEU A 72 1.66 -4.40 22.03
CA LEU A 72 1.44 -5.80 21.64
C LEU A 72 1.93 -6.06 20.21
N CYS A 73 1.63 -5.15 19.27
CA CYS A 73 2.11 -5.27 17.89
C CYS A 73 3.65 -5.22 17.81
N ALA A 74 4.30 -4.38 18.62
CA ALA A 74 5.76 -4.32 18.71
C ALA A 74 6.35 -5.60 19.32
N LEU A 75 5.74 -6.10 20.40
CA LEU A 75 6.17 -7.35 21.07
C LEU A 75 6.06 -8.55 20.14
N GLU A 76 4.96 -8.70 19.39
CA GLU A 76 4.79 -9.78 18.41
C GLU A 76 5.92 -9.78 17.37
N LYS A 77 6.27 -8.60 16.83
CA LYS A 77 7.36 -8.44 15.85
C LYS A 77 8.71 -8.82 16.42
N VAL A 78 9.06 -8.29 17.60
CA VAL A 78 10.34 -8.57 18.26
C VAL A 78 10.44 -10.04 18.65
N PHE A 79 9.38 -10.59 19.26
CA PHE A 79 9.34 -11.99 19.67
C PHE A 79 9.49 -12.94 18.49
N THR A 80 8.88 -12.64 17.34
CA THR A 80 9.01 -13.47 16.13
C THR A 80 10.47 -13.62 15.72
N VAL A 81 11.24 -12.52 15.72
CA VAL A 81 12.68 -12.55 15.40
C VAL A 81 13.45 -13.42 16.39
N TYR A 82 13.23 -13.26 17.69
CA TYR A 82 13.90 -14.08 18.71
C TYR A 82 13.52 -15.57 18.62
N ASN A 83 12.26 -15.87 18.33
CA ASN A 83 11.76 -17.23 18.20
C ASN A 83 12.34 -17.94 16.96
N GLU A 84 12.48 -17.21 15.84
CA GLU A 84 13.05 -17.75 14.60
C GLU A 84 14.58 -17.89 14.65
N ALA A 85 15.28 -16.95 15.30
CA ALA A 85 16.73 -16.98 15.39
C ALA A 85 17.28 -18.06 16.35
N GLY A 86 16.41 -18.64 17.19
CA GLY A 86 16.86 -19.35 18.40
C GLY A 86 17.43 -18.34 19.39
N PHE A 87 17.17 -18.47 20.69
CA PHE A 87 17.61 -17.52 21.72
C PHE A 87 19.15 -17.57 21.97
N THR A 88 19.96 -17.69 20.92
CA THR A 88 21.40 -17.90 20.96
C THR A 88 22.11 -16.87 20.08
N TYR A 89 23.23 -16.33 20.58
CA TYR A 89 24.15 -15.46 19.85
C TYR A 89 25.13 -16.28 19.00
#